data_AF-A0A3B9Q1Z5-F1
#
_entry.id   AF-A0A3B9Q1Z5-F1
#
_cell.length_a   1.000
_cell.length_b   1.000
_cell.length_c   1.000
_cell.angle_alpha   90.00
_cell.angle_beta   90.00
_cell.angle_gamma   90.00
#
_symmetry.space_group_name_H-M   'P 1'
#
loop_
_entity.id
_entity.type
_entity.pdbx_description
1 polymer ?
#
loop_
_entity_poly.entity_id
_entity_poly.type
_entity_poly.pdbx_seq_one_letter_code
_entity_poly.pdbx_strand_id
1 'polypeptide(L)'
;MAEISEDNKKGNMVEPKAKVVSDKVALVQEVEKMKATQLELFHKKTHQDMINAAYKAADKLGIAPWVLIRAAGWGHFTDDRGALYKGDHIADIDTLTEEQKEALMGVFGMMSGWEKMKKVK
;
A
#
# COMPACT_ATOMS: atom_id res chain seq x y z
N MET A 1 65.29 29.43 -8.00
CA MET A 1 64.54 29.29 -9.27
C MET A 1 63.62 28.09 -9.05
N ALA A 2 62.36 28.31 -8.69
CA ALA A 2 61.24 28.72 -9.58
C ALA A 2 60.72 27.52 -10.39
N GLU A 3 59.42 27.24 -10.55
CA GLU A 3 58.16 27.84 -10.02
C GLU A 3 56.98 26.85 -10.25
N ILE A 4 55.85 27.01 -9.53
CA ILE A 4 54.43 26.56 -9.75
C ILE A 4 54.09 25.60 -10.93
N SER A 5 53.17 24.62 -10.79
CA SER A 5 51.70 24.87 -10.84
C SER A 5 50.81 23.64 -10.51
N GLU A 6 49.58 23.89 -10.06
CA GLU A 6 48.46 22.92 -9.93
C GLU A 6 47.58 22.87 -11.21
N ASP A 7 47.07 21.69 -11.65
CA ASP A 7 45.74 21.44 -12.27
C ASP A 7 45.58 19.89 -12.58
N ASN A 8 44.46 19.26 -13.01
CA ASN A 8 43.09 19.17 -12.45
C ASN A 8 42.20 18.14 -13.22
N LYS A 9 41.24 17.53 -12.50
CA LYS A 9 39.93 17.01 -12.97
C LYS A 9 39.75 15.80 -13.94
N LYS A 10 38.66 15.07 -13.60
CA LYS A 10 37.81 14.14 -14.39
C LYS A 10 38.33 12.69 -14.56
N GLY A 11 37.47 11.66 -14.57
CA GLY A 11 35.99 11.66 -14.64
C GLY A 11 35.31 10.51 -13.90
N ASN A 12 33.99 10.63 -13.73
CA ASN A 12 33.10 9.73 -12.99
C ASN A 12 32.19 8.92 -13.97
N MET A 13 31.59 7.82 -13.49
CA MET A 13 30.54 7.00 -14.14
C MET A 13 31.00 6.23 -15.40
N VAL A 14 30.61 4.97 -15.62
CA VAL A 14 29.23 4.47 -15.76
C VAL A 14 29.09 3.01 -15.30
N GLU A 15 28.27 2.73 -14.27
CA GLU A 15 27.52 1.45 -14.11
C GLU A 15 26.52 1.49 -12.92
N PRO A 16 25.27 1.97 -13.12
CA PRO A 16 24.20 1.65 -12.15
C PRO A 16 22.85 1.23 -12.75
N LYS A 17 22.64 1.37 -14.08
CA LYS A 17 21.28 1.30 -14.65
C LYS A 17 20.70 -0.12 -14.81
N ALA A 18 21.52 -1.16 -15.00
CA ALA A 18 21.02 -2.50 -15.31
C ALA A 18 20.39 -3.23 -14.09
N LYS A 19 21.07 -3.23 -12.93
CA LYS A 19 20.56 -3.87 -11.70
C LYS A 19 19.26 -3.21 -11.22
N VAL A 20 19.27 -1.88 -11.05
CA VAL A 20 18.15 -1.11 -10.47
C VAL A 20 16.83 -1.34 -11.22
N VAL A 21 16.85 -1.53 -12.54
CA VAL A 21 15.65 -1.86 -13.32
C VAL A 21 15.16 -3.28 -13.03
N SER A 22 16.08 -4.27 -12.95
CA SER A 22 15.73 -5.66 -12.61
C SER A 22 15.16 -5.77 -11.19
N ASP A 23 15.77 -5.09 -10.22
CA ASP A 23 15.32 -5.08 -8.82
C ASP A 23 13.92 -4.43 -8.70
N LYS A 24 13.66 -3.32 -9.42
CA LYS A 24 12.33 -2.68 -9.40
C LYS A 24 11.25 -3.54 -10.08
N VAL A 25 11.57 -4.24 -11.17
CA VAL A 25 10.62 -5.15 -11.85
C VAL A 25 10.25 -6.34 -10.95
N ALA A 26 11.22 -6.93 -10.24
CA ALA A 26 10.95 -7.99 -9.27
C ALA A 26 10.04 -7.51 -8.12
N LEU A 27 10.27 -6.30 -7.61
CA LEU A 27 9.47 -5.69 -6.54
C LEU A 27 8.01 -5.43 -6.97
N VAL A 28 7.79 -5.00 -8.22
CA VAL A 28 6.43 -4.84 -8.81
C VAL A 28 5.69 -6.18 -8.83
N GLN A 29 6.31 -7.23 -9.39
CA GLN A 29 5.70 -8.57 -9.48
C GLN A 29 5.41 -9.18 -8.11
N GLU A 30 6.25 -8.92 -7.11
CA GLU A 30 6.02 -9.36 -5.73
C GLU A 30 4.82 -8.63 -5.12
N VAL A 31 4.70 -7.32 -5.33
CA VAL A 31 3.53 -6.53 -4.88
C VAL A 31 2.24 -6.99 -5.55
N GLU A 32 2.23 -7.26 -6.86
CA GLU A 32 1.06 -7.78 -7.57
C GLU A 32 0.60 -9.13 -7.02
N LYS A 33 1.54 -10.05 -6.74
CA LYS A 33 1.23 -11.34 -6.11
C LYS A 33 0.63 -11.15 -4.71
N MET A 34 1.17 -10.24 -3.90
CA MET A 34 0.63 -9.94 -2.58
C MET A 34 -0.78 -9.36 -2.65
N LYS A 35 -1.04 -8.44 -3.60
CA LYS A 35 -2.40 -7.90 -3.85
C LYS A 35 -3.39 -9.01 -4.23
N ALA A 36 -2.99 -9.92 -5.11
CA ALA A 36 -3.83 -11.05 -5.53
C ALA A 36 -4.18 -11.97 -4.35
N THR A 37 -3.18 -12.40 -3.56
CA THR A 37 -3.42 -13.20 -2.35
C THR A 37 -4.30 -12.47 -1.33
N GLN A 38 -4.12 -11.15 -1.17
CA GLN A 38 -4.99 -10.34 -0.30
C GLN A 38 -6.44 -10.28 -0.80
N LEU A 39 -6.67 -10.12 -2.10
CA LEU A 39 -8.01 -10.17 -2.69
C LEU A 39 -8.68 -11.53 -2.50
N GLU A 40 -7.96 -12.64 -2.68
CA GLU A 40 -8.47 -14.00 -2.41
C GLU A 40 -8.87 -14.22 -0.94
N LEU A 41 -8.18 -13.56 0.00
CA LEU A 41 -8.54 -13.58 1.42
C LEU A 41 -9.77 -12.68 1.69
N PHE A 42 -9.85 -11.52 1.04
CA PHE A 42 -10.97 -10.60 1.18
C PHE A 42 -12.27 -11.14 0.57
N HIS A 43 -12.21 -11.86 -0.55
CA HIS A 43 -13.38 -12.53 -1.13
C HIS A 43 -13.97 -13.65 -0.25
N LYS A 44 -13.29 -14.03 0.85
CA LYS A 44 -13.78 -14.95 1.89
C LYS A 44 -14.27 -14.22 3.14
N LYS A 45 -14.20 -12.88 3.18
CA LYS A 45 -14.68 -12.03 4.26
C LYS A 45 -16.08 -11.52 3.97
N THR A 46 -16.88 -11.40 5.02
CA THR A 46 -18.22 -10.82 4.94
C THR A 46 -18.17 -9.29 4.94
N HIS A 47 -19.25 -8.66 4.49
CA HIS A 47 -19.50 -7.24 4.72
C HIS A 47 -19.40 -6.86 6.20
N GLN A 48 -19.86 -7.72 7.12
CA GLN A 48 -19.68 -7.53 8.57
C GLN A 48 -18.20 -7.51 9.00
N ASP A 49 -17.35 -8.35 8.42
CA ASP A 49 -15.89 -8.32 8.69
C ASP A 49 -15.27 -6.98 8.26
N MET A 50 -15.66 -6.46 7.09
CA MET A 50 -15.16 -5.18 6.59
C MET A 50 -15.64 -4.00 7.43
N ILE A 51 -16.92 -4.01 7.85
CA ILE A 51 -17.44 -3.06 8.84
C ILE A 51 -16.63 -3.14 10.14
N ASN A 52 -16.46 -4.34 10.71
CA ASN A 52 -15.68 -4.53 11.94
C ASN A 52 -14.23 -4.03 11.81
N ALA A 53 -13.63 -4.18 10.63
CA ALA A 53 -12.29 -3.65 10.37
C ALA A 53 -12.26 -2.12 10.30
N ALA A 54 -13.25 -1.49 9.68
CA ALA A 54 -13.40 -0.03 9.67
C ALA A 54 -13.58 0.53 11.09
N TYR A 55 -14.34 -0.12 11.97
CA TYR A 55 -14.43 0.30 13.39
C TYR A 55 -13.06 0.26 14.09
N LYS A 56 -12.30 -0.84 13.95
CA LYS A 56 -10.96 -0.98 14.55
C LYS A 56 -9.92 -0.03 13.96
N ALA A 57 -10.03 0.31 12.67
CA ALA A 57 -9.12 1.26 12.02
C ALA A 57 -9.46 2.71 12.40
N ALA A 58 -10.75 3.04 12.54
CA ALA A 58 -11.20 4.37 12.95
C ALA A 58 -10.80 4.70 14.39
N ASP A 59 -10.91 3.72 15.30
CA ASP A 59 -10.44 3.80 16.69
C ASP A 59 -8.95 4.18 16.77
N LYS A 60 -8.07 3.48 16.04
CA LYS A 60 -6.63 3.81 15.92
C LYS A 60 -6.35 5.22 15.39
N LEU A 61 -7.22 5.73 14.52
CA LEU A 61 -7.09 7.05 13.90
C LEU A 61 -7.76 8.18 14.71
N GLY A 62 -8.48 7.86 15.79
CA GLY A 62 -9.27 8.83 16.55
C GLY A 62 -10.43 9.44 15.75
N ILE A 63 -10.88 8.78 14.68
CA ILE A 63 -11.98 9.25 13.81
C ILE A 63 -13.23 8.39 13.98
N ALA A 64 -14.33 8.86 13.42
CA ALA A 64 -15.58 8.11 13.44
C ALA A 64 -15.62 6.97 12.39
N PRO A 65 -16.10 5.76 12.73
CA PRO A 65 -16.13 4.61 11.81
C PRO A 65 -16.84 4.84 10.47
N TRP A 66 -17.92 5.63 10.46
CA TRP A 66 -18.68 5.93 9.24
C TRP A 66 -17.88 6.75 8.21
N VAL A 67 -16.81 7.44 8.63
CA VAL A 67 -15.89 8.14 7.72
C VAL A 67 -15.15 7.12 6.86
N LEU A 68 -14.56 6.08 7.46
CA LEU A 68 -13.91 4.99 6.73
C LEU A 68 -14.90 4.18 5.89
N ILE A 69 -16.06 3.82 6.45
CA ILE A 69 -17.08 3.04 5.73
C ILE A 69 -17.55 3.79 4.48
N ARG A 70 -17.79 5.11 4.57
CA ARG A 70 -18.15 5.92 3.40
C ARG A 70 -16.98 6.07 2.42
N ALA A 71 -15.79 6.40 2.91
CA ALA A 71 -14.61 6.60 2.07
C ALA A 71 -14.20 5.32 1.31
N ALA A 72 -14.42 4.14 1.89
CA ALA A 72 -14.16 2.86 1.25
C ALA A 72 -15.28 2.38 0.29
N GLY A 73 -16.38 3.15 0.14
CA GLY A 73 -17.55 2.75 -0.66
C GLY A 73 -18.48 1.73 0.03
N TRP A 74 -18.17 1.34 1.26
CA TRP A 74 -18.84 0.27 2.03
C TRP A 74 -20.16 0.71 2.69
N GLY A 75 -20.71 1.87 2.31
CA GLY A 75 -21.93 2.43 2.92
C GLY A 75 -23.17 1.53 2.85
N HIS A 76 -23.23 0.62 1.87
CA HIS A 76 -24.32 -0.34 1.64
C HIS A 76 -24.07 -1.71 2.31
N PHE A 77 -22.93 -1.91 2.98
CA PHE A 77 -22.60 -3.20 3.62
C PHE A 77 -23.49 -3.50 4.84
N THR A 78 -24.25 -2.52 5.31
CA THR A 78 -25.26 -2.70 6.37
C THR A 78 -26.50 -3.44 5.89
N ASP A 79 -26.76 -3.43 4.58
CA ASP A 79 -28.03 -3.83 3.97
C ASP A 79 -28.05 -5.36 3.75
N ASP A 80 -26.89 -5.92 3.41
CA ASP A 80 -26.59 -7.35 3.54
C ASP A 80 -25.20 -7.50 4.20
N ARG A 81 -25.21 -7.76 5.51
CA ARG A 81 -23.99 -7.96 6.31
C ARG A 81 -23.35 -9.34 6.11
N GLY A 82 -24.10 -10.31 5.58
CA GLY A 82 -23.67 -11.69 5.38
C GLY A 82 -23.00 -11.92 4.02
N ALA A 83 -23.29 -11.08 3.02
CA ALA A 83 -22.65 -11.11 1.72
C ALA A 83 -21.12 -11.06 1.81
N LEU A 84 -20.47 -11.80 0.91
CA LEU A 84 -19.03 -11.80 0.74
C LEU A 84 -18.56 -10.54 0.01
N TYR A 85 -17.46 -9.97 0.47
CA TYR A 85 -16.82 -8.82 -0.15
C TYR A 85 -16.37 -9.12 -1.59
N LYS A 86 -16.61 -8.18 -2.50
CA LYS A 86 -16.22 -8.25 -3.92
C LYS A 86 -15.64 -6.92 -4.44
N GLY A 87 -15.25 -6.04 -3.52
CA GLY A 87 -14.66 -4.75 -3.85
C GLY A 87 -13.15 -4.84 -4.07
N ASP A 88 -12.55 -3.69 -4.35
CA ASP A 88 -11.12 -3.61 -4.64
C ASP A 88 -10.23 -3.88 -3.41
N HIS A 89 -8.95 -4.03 -3.71
CA HIS A 89 -7.89 -4.11 -2.72
C HIS A 89 -7.71 -2.73 -2.05
N ILE A 90 -7.55 -2.67 -0.71
CA ILE A 90 -7.53 -1.41 0.06
C ILE A 90 -6.55 -0.36 -0.48
N ALA A 91 -5.37 -0.79 -0.95
CA ALA A 91 -4.37 0.13 -1.50
C ALA A 91 -4.85 0.89 -2.75
N ASP A 92 -5.80 0.30 -3.49
CA ASP A 92 -6.31 0.74 -4.79
C ASP A 92 -7.66 1.47 -4.67
N ILE A 93 -8.19 1.63 -3.45
CA ILE A 93 -9.34 2.49 -3.17
C ILE A 93 -8.85 3.95 -3.11
N ASP A 94 -8.97 4.71 -4.20
CA ASP A 94 -8.44 6.08 -4.32
C ASP A 94 -9.07 7.09 -3.34
N THR A 95 -10.28 6.82 -2.85
CA THR A 95 -11.01 7.66 -1.90
C THR A 95 -10.55 7.53 -0.45
N LEU A 96 -9.63 6.60 -0.14
CA LEU A 96 -8.98 6.48 1.18
C LEU A 96 -7.63 7.22 1.19
N THR A 97 -7.35 7.96 2.27
CA THR A 97 -6.01 8.54 2.49
C THR A 97 -4.97 7.45 2.77
N GLU A 98 -3.68 7.79 2.67
CA GLU A 98 -2.61 6.82 2.96
C GLU A 98 -2.63 6.38 4.44
N GLU A 99 -2.99 7.23 5.42
CA GLU A 99 -3.17 6.81 6.82
C GLU A 99 -4.37 5.89 7.00
N GLN A 100 -5.47 6.13 6.27
CA GLN A 100 -6.66 5.28 6.29
C GLN A 100 -6.40 3.90 5.70
N LYS A 101 -5.67 3.85 4.57
CA LYS A 101 -5.17 2.60 3.97
C LYS A 101 -4.28 1.85 4.95
N GLU A 102 -3.31 2.53 5.55
CA GLU A 102 -2.37 1.96 6.52
C GLU A 102 -3.10 1.39 7.76
N ALA A 103 -4.05 2.14 8.33
CA ALA A 103 -4.82 1.68 9.49
C ALA A 103 -5.66 0.43 9.19
N LEU A 104 -6.32 0.38 8.03
CA LEU A 104 -7.09 -0.79 7.59
C LEU A 104 -6.18 -1.99 7.29
N MET A 105 -5.08 -1.82 6.55
CA MET A 105 -4.07 -2.86 6.32
C MET A 105 -3.54 -3.41 7.65
N GLY A 106 -3.29 -2.54 8.63
CA GLY A 106 -2.87 -2.90 9.98
C GLY A 106 -3.93 -3.61 10.82
N VAL A 107 -5.22 -3.55 10.47
CA VAL A 107 -6.27 -4.37 11.10
C VAL A 107 -6.34 -5.77 10.46
N PHE A 108 -6.08 -5.87 9.16
CA PHE A 108 -6.03 -7.16 8.45
C PHE A 108 -4.66 -7.89 8.56
N GLY A 109 -3.67 -7.30 9.24
CA GLY A 109 -2.34 -7.89 9.42
C GLY A 109 -1.43 -7.79 8.18
N MET A 110 -1.72 -6.87 7.27
CA MET A 110 -1.12 -6.78 5.92
C MET A 110 -0.05 -5.68 5.78
N MET A 111 0.48 -5.19 6.90
CA MET A 111 1.50 -4.12 6.95
C MET A 111 2.76 -4.43 6.13
N SER A 112 3.24 -5.68 6.15
CA SER A 112 4.43 -6.10 5.40
C SER A 112 4.24 -6.02 3.88
N GLY A 113 3.01 -6.20 3.40
CA GLY A 113 2.64 -5.95 2.01
C GLY A 113 2.58 -4.45 1.74
N TRP A 114 1.86 -3.69 2.57
CA TRP A 114 1.69 -2.24 2.48
C TRP A 114 3.03 -1.49 2.38
N GLU A 115 4.00 -1.80 3.24
CA GLU A 115 5.35 -1.22 3.20
C GLU A 115 6.11 -1.48 1.89
N LYS A 116 5.85 -2.62 1.22
CA LYS A 116 6.43 -2.93 -0.09
C LYS A 116 5.74 -2.15 -1.21
N MET A 117 4.42 -1.95 -1.14
CA MET A 117 3.68 -1.12 -2.11
C MET A 117 4.18 0.33 -2.08
N LYS A 118 4.43 0.89 -0.89
CA LYS A 118 5.00 2.24 -0.70
C LYS A 118 6.44 2.40 -1.23
N LYS A 119 7.14 1.31 -1.55
CA LYS A 119 8.49 1.32 -2.16
C LYS A 119 8.46 1.16 -3.70
N VAL A 120 7.30 0.82 -4.26
CA VAL A 120 7.10 0.63 -5.71
C VAL A 120 6.57 1.91 -6.38
N LYS A 121 5.62 2.60 -5.72
CA LYS A 121 5.15 3.95 -6.08
C LYS A 121 6.32 4.92 -6.18
#